data_AF-A0A9W7L6V9-F1
#
_entry.id   AF-A0A9W7L6V9-F1
#
_cell.length_a   1.000
_cell.length_b   1.000
_cell.length_c   1.000
_cell.angle_alpha   90.00
_cell.angle_beta   90.00
_cell.angle_gamma   90.00
#
_symmetry.space_group_name_H-M   'P 1'
#
loop_
_entity.id
_entity.type
_entity.pdbx_description
1 polymer ?
#
loop_
_entity_poly.entity_id
_entity_poly.type
_entity_poly.pdbx_seq_one_letter_code
_entity_poly.pdbx_strand_id
1 'polypeptide(L)'
;MCTQTNLATTKTKSKGSHAGTRNSMLFLVGLFGVLAATMLTSEYLPKLLSPTTYIRSWYSYSVQRFDNTWPTYVTDYGLTFHMCIGIYRLLKCERSELRDFSASLLLFYAISVTVGGISHQNFTSVEKMNTLAFRLMWSVVVGTVTGAGGFLGSIGSAFARMARGSLDKRYNVVVVPSWWWAVWSVFLTSLVFGGFLSMERPAADIFLAGVTQTAPTCYMVVCAFSNNWKGDQNAIWRHLIILVIGAFLNAPLLPLYGVLVNLGLELGTVNTILHCWLAAAWGMQAIALRGLSYHIVVEGKAAKIA
;
A
#
# COMPACT_ATOMS: atom_id res chain seq x y z
N MET A 1 -14.20 -24.46 -50.91
CA MET A 1 -13.71 -23.17 -51.47
C MET A 1 -13.77 -22.13 -50.36
N CYS A 2 -12.61 -21.71 -49.87
CA CYS A 2 -12.49 -20.79 -48.73
C CYS A 2 -12.20 -19.38 -49.28
N THR A 3 -13.15 -18.47 -49.12
CA THR A 3 -13.08 -17.11 -49.65
C THR A 3 -12.21 -16.25 -48.72
N GLN A 4 -10.98 -15.95 -49.13
CA GLN A 4 -10.12 -14.97 -48.45
C GLN A 4 -10.65 -13.55 -48.71
N THR A 5 -11.27 -12.95 -47.71
CA THR A 5 -11.60 -11.52 -47.69
C THR A 5 -10.36 -10.71 -47.36
N ASN A 6 -9.79 -10.06 -48.37
CA ASN A 6 -8.71 -9.08 -48.22
C ASN A 6 -9.22 -7.87 -47.43
N LEU A 7 -8.90 -7.80 -46.14
CA LEU A 7 -9.09 -6.59 -45.32
C LEU A 7 -8.03 -5.57 -45.70
N ALA A 8 -8.46 -4.54 -46.45
CA ALA A 8 -7.66 -3.37 -46.75
C ALA A 8 -7.25 -2.67 -45.44
N THR A 9 -5.95 -2.68 -45.15
CA THR A 9 -5.35 -1.96 -44.02
C THR A 9 -5.20 -0.49 -44.38
N THR A 10 -6.20 0.32 -44.05
CA THR A 10 -6.12 1.78 -44.13
C THR A 10 -5.10 2.28 -43.11
N LYS A 11 -3.87 2.56 -43.56
CA LYS A 11 -2.84 3.27 -42.77
C LYS A 11 -3.31 4.71 -42.52
N THR A 12 -4.02 4.95 -41.43
CA THR A 12 -4.24 6.29 -40.91
C THR A 12 -2.91 6.86 -40.41
N LYS A 13 -2.39 7.89 -41.09
CA LYS A 13 -1.23 8.66 -40.65
C LYS A 13 -1.54 9.28 -39.27
N SER A 14 -0.95 8.70 -38.24
CA SER A 14 -0.96 9.21 -36.86
C SER A 14 -0.33 10.61 -36.81
N LYS A 15 -1.17 11.65 -36.88
CA LYS A 15 -0.82 13.01 -36.43
C LYS A 15 -0.99 13.04 -34.90
N GLY A 16 -0.02 12.51 -34.15
CA GLY A 16 -0.20 12.31 -32.70
C GLY A 16 1.03 12.38 -31.80
N SER A 17 2.19 12.87 -32.26
CA SER A 17 3.43 12.77 -31.48
C SER A 17 3.64 13.89 -30.45
N HIS A 18 3.23 15.15 -30.70
CA HIS A 18 3.57 16.26 -29.80
C HIS A 18 2.65 16.39 -28.57
N ALA A 19 1.39 15.96 -28.65
CA ALA A 19 0.47 15.99 -27.51
C ALA A 19 0.86 14.98 -26.42
N GLY A 20 1.53 13.88 -26.79
CA GLY A 20 2.02 12.87 -25.86
C GLY A 20 3.12 13.40 -24.93
N THR A 21 4.12 14.09 -25.48
CA THR A 21 5.30 14.56 -24.72
C THR A 21 4.95 15.59 -23.64
N ARG A 22 4.03 16.52 -23.92
CA ARG A 22 3.61 17.55 -22.94
C ARG A 22 2.88 16.92 -21.75
N ASN A 23 2.01 15.95 -22.00
CA ASN A 23 1.28 15.25 -20.95
C ASN A 23 2.22 14.39 -20.10
N SER A 24 3.25 13.77 -20.71
CA SER A 24 4.30 13.06 -19.98
C SER A 24 5.12 13.98 -19.07
N MET A 25 5.49 15.18 -19.51
CA MET A 25 6.23 16.13 -18.65
C MET A 25 5.41 16.64 -17.47
N LEU A 26 4.15 17.04 -17.69
CA LEU A 26 3.27 17.46 -16.60
C LEU A 26 3.04 16.33 -15.58
N PHE A 27 2.95 15.10 -16.07
CA PHE A 27 2.86 13.91 -15.22
C PHE A 27 4.12 13.74 -14.35
N LEU A 28 5.31 13.87 -14.93
CA LEU A 28 6.59 13.80 -14.19
C LEU A 28 6.72 14.92 -13.16
N VAL A 29 6.31 16.14 -13.48
CA VAL A 29 6.37 17.28 -12.54
C VAL A 29 5.41 17.06 -11.37
N GLY A 30 4.14 16.72 -11.66
CA GLY A 30 3.16 16.43 -10.61
C GLY A 30 3.61 15.29 -9.71
N LEU A 31 4.24 14.29 -10.31
CA LEU A 31 4.86 13.19 -9.59
C LEU A 31 5.97 13.64 -8.63
N PHE A 32 6.97 14.38 -9.12
CA PHE A 32 8.07 14.83 -8.26
C PHE A 32 7.52 15.71 -7.13
N GLY A 33 6.49 16.50 -7.41
CA GLY A 33 5.75 17.25 -6.38
C GLY A 33 5.10 16.35 -5.32
N VAL A 34 4.40 15.29 -5.73
CA VAL A 34 3.79 14.33 -4.79
C VAL A 34 4.84 13.58 -3.98
N LEU A 35 5.90 13.10 -4.62
CA LEU A 35 7.00 12.42 -3.92
C LEU A 35 7.68 13.37 -2.94
N ALA A 36 7.98 14.61 -3.34
CA ALA A 36 8.56 15.61 -2.45
C ALA A 36 7.63 15.92 -1.27
N ALA A 37 6.33 16.13 -1.52
CA ALA A 37 5.35 16.35 -0.46
C ALA A 37 5.27 15.15 0.50
N THR A 38 5.32 13.92 -0.01
CA THR A 38 5.39 12.71 0.80
C THR A 38 6.65 12.69 1.67
N MET A 39 7.82 12.97 1.09
CA MET A 39 9.09 12.99 1.82
C MET A 39 9.12 14.10 2.88
N LEU A 40 8.60 15.29 2.57
CA LEU A 40 8.46 16.39 3.52
C LEU A 40 7.50 16.00 4.66
N THR A 41 6.35 15.41 4.33
CA THR A 41 5.38 14.97 5.34
C THR A 41 6.00 13.91 6.25
N SER A 42 6.68 12.92 5.67
CA SER A 42 7.44 11.91 6.41
C SER A 42 8.51 12.55 7.31
N GLU A 43 9.20 13.60 6.88
CA GLU A 43 10.26 14.21 7.69
C GLU A 43 9.73 15.11 8.82
N TYR A 44 8.71 15.93 8.54
CA TYR A 44 8.27 16.99 9.45
C TYR A 44 7.08 16.60 10.32
N LEU A 45 6.13 15.83 9.80
CA LEU A 45 4.92 15.48 10.54
C LEU A 45 5.22 14.67 11.81
N PRO A 46 6.08 13.64 11.81
CA PRO A 46 6.35 12.88 13.03
C PRO A 46 7.04 13.72 14.11
N LYS A 47 7.95 14.62 13.71
CA LYS A 47 8.66 15.53 14.63
C LYS A 47 7.72 16.53 15.28
N LEU A 48 6.72 17.00 14.54
CA LEU A 48 5.68 17.88 15.08
C LEU A 48 4.79 17.15 16.09
N LEU A 49 4.48 15.87 15.83
CA LEU A 49 3.56 15.08 16.66
C LEU A 49 4.22 14.51 17.92
N SER A 50 5.46 14.04 17.84
CA SER A 50 6.19 13.45 18.98
C SER A 50 7.71 13.49 18.76
N PRO A 51 8.38 14.63 19.05
CA PRO A 51 9.80 14.84 18.71
C PRO A 51 10.76 13.87 19.41
N THR A 52 10.37 13.35 20.59
CA THR A 52 11.16 12.38 21.37
C THR A 52 11.01 10.94 20.88
N THR A 53 9.94 10.64 20.14
CA THR A 53 9.66 9.31 19.58
C THR A 53 10.35 9.11 18.25
N TYR A 54 10.37 10.14 17.39
CA TYR A 54 10.87 10.08 16.02
C TYR A 54 12.27 10.68 15.89
N ILE A 55 13.23 10.05 16.56
CA ILE A 55 14.66 10.40 16.50
C ILE A 55 15.33 9.46 15.48
N ARG A 56 16.01 10.02 14.47
CA ARG A 56 16.71 9.22 13.46
C ARG A 56 17.89 8.45 14.07
N SER A 57 18.07 7.19 13.67
CA SER A 57 19.20 6.35 14.09
C SER A 57 20.09 5.92 12.94
N TRP A 58 19.61 5.90 11.69
CA TRP A 58 20.37 5.43 10.52
C TRP A 58 20.96 4.01 10.73
N TYR A 59 20.19 3.12 11.35
CA TYR A 59 20.64 1.79 11.78
C TYR A 59 21.85 1.78 12.75
N SER A 60 22.04 2.87 13.47
CA SER A 60 22.99 3.00 14.58
C SER A 60 22.20 3.25 15.86
N TYR A 61 21.96 2.20 16.62
CA TYR A 61 21.11 2.24 17.81
C TYR A 61 21.95 2.47 19.06
N SER A 62 21.54 3.42 19.88
CA SER A 62 22.23 3.77 21.13
C SER A 62 21.58 3.17 22.38
N VAL A 63 20.28 2.86 22.32
CA VAL A 63 19.48 2.39 23.47
C VAL A 63 18.55 1.27 23.05
N GLN A 64 18.32 0.28 23.93
CA GLN A 64 17.35 -0.78 23.70
C GLN A 64 15.91 -0.22 23.77
N ARG A 65 15.37 0.17 22.62
CA ARG A 65 13.96 0.62 22.47
C ARG A 65 13.17 -0.24 21.48
N PHE A 66 13.71 -1.39 21.15
CA PHE A 66 13.03 -2.42 20.37
C PHE A 66 12.34 -3.36 21.33
N ASP A 67 11.05 -3.56 21.11
CA ASP A 67 10.25 -4.43 21.95
C ASP A 67 10.55 -5.89 21.62
N ASN A 68 10.73 -6.75 22.61
CA ASN A 68 10.97 -8.18 22.41
C ASN A 68 9.97 -9.02 23.22
N THR A 69 8.89 -8.40 23.70
CA THR A 69 7.87 -9.09 24.48
C THR A 69 7.01 -9.99 23.60
N TRP A 70 6.51 -11.07 24.20
CA TRP A 70 5.70 -12.06 23.50
C TRP A 70 4.41 -11.54 22.87
N PRO A 71 3.68 -10.56 23.44
CA PRO A 71 2.47 -10.05 22.80
C PRO A 71 2.75 -9.49 21.41
N THR A 72 3.89 -8.84 21.22
CA THR A 72 4.26 -8.19 19.95
C THR A 72 4.50 -9.21 18.84
N TYR A 73 5.42 -10.14 19.02
CA TYR A 73 5.68 -11.12 17.96
C TYR A 73 4.52 -12.11 17.77
N VAL A 74 3.71 -12.40 18.80
CA VAL A 74 2.50 -13.22 18.63
C VAL A 74 1.46 -12.50 17.79
N THR A 75 1.25 -11.20 18.02
CA THR A 75 0.30 -10.43 17.22
C THR A 75 0.80 -10.20 15.78
N ASP A 76 2.11 -10.11 15.55
CA ASP A 76 2.71 -10.15 14.21
C ASP A 76 2.36 -11.44 13.44
N TYR A 77 2.52 -12.60 14.08
CA TYR A 77 2.13 -13.88 13.48
C TYR A 77 0.62 -14.00 13.28
N GLY A 78 -0.17 -13.45 14.21
CA GLY A 78 -1.63 -13.34 14.05
C GLY A 78 -2.03 -12.51 12.83
N LEU A 79 -1.38 -11.36 12.63
CA LEU A 79 -1.56 -10.51 11.44
C LEU A 79 -1.14 -11.23 10.17
N THR A 80 -0.03 -11.97 10.20
CA THR A 80 0.43 -12.79 9.07
C THR A 80 -0.66 -13.77 8.64
N PHE A 81 -1.18 -14.54 9.60
CA PHE A 81 -2.26 -15.50 9.35
C PHE A 81 -3.50 -14.80 8.80
N HIS A 82 -3.87 -13.65 9.36
CA HIS A 82 -5.00 -12.85 8.90
C HIS A 82 -4.85 -12.40 7.43
N MET A 83 -3.66 -11.92 7.04
CA MET A 83 -3.35 -11.54 5.65
C MET A 83 -3.39 -12.74 4.72
N CYS A 84 -2.84 -13.89 5.13
CA CYS A 84 -2.89 -15.13 4.37
C CYS A 84 -4.32 -15.61 4.09
N ILE A 85 -5.23 -15.49 5.06
CA ILE A 85 -6.66 -15.76 4.83
C ILE A 85 -7.23 -14.81 3.77
N GLY A 86 -6.91 -13.52 3.85
CA GLY A 86 -7.31 -12.52 2.87
C GLY A 86 -6.85 -12.87 1.45
N ILE A 87 -5.56 -13.22 1.30
CA ILE A 87 -4.95 -13.66 0.04
C ILE A 87 -5.67 -14.90 -0.49
N TYR A 88 -5.82 -15.95 0.32
CA TYR A 88 -6.52 -17.18 -0.06
C TYR A 88 -7.93 -16.90 -0.59
N ARG A 89 -8.69 -16.03 0.09
CA ARG A 89 -10.04 -15.65 -0.31
C ARG A 89 -10.08 -14.81 -1.58
N LEU A 90 -9.07 -13.96 -1.83
CA LEU A 90 -8.91 -13.19 -3.07
C LEU A 90 -8.55 -14.09 -4.25
N LEU A 91 -7.69 -15.09 -4.04
CA LEU A 91 -7.26 -16.00 -5.09
C LEU A 91 -8.39 -16.91 -5.60
N LYS A 92 -9.48 -17.07 -4.84
CA LYS A 92 -10.73 -17.70 -5.31
C LYS A 92 -11.54 -16.84 -6.27
N CYS A 93 -11.26 -15.53 -6.37
CA CYS A 93 -11.89 -14.67 -7.36
C CYS A 93 -11.30 -14.90 -8.75
N GLU A 94 -12.08 -14.56 -9.78
CA GLU A 94 -11.61 -14.60 -11.16
C GLU A 94 -10.36 -13.74 -11.35
N ARG A 95 -9.43 -14.22 -12.20
CA ARG A 95 -8.18 -13.52 -12.47
C ARG A 95 -8.43 -12.16 -13.11
N SER A 96 -7.91 -11.13 -12.47
CA SER A 96 -7.93 -9.75 -12.94
C SER A 96 -6.74 -8.99 -12.36
N GLU A 97 -6.39 -7.86 -12.96
CA GLU A 97 -5.34 -6.98 -12.42
C GLU A 97 -5.66 -6.52 -10.99
N LEU A 98 -6.93 -6.19 -10.71
CA LEU A 98 -7.37 -5.81 -9.37
C LEU A 98 -7.10 -6.92 -8.35
N ARG A 99 -7.45 -8.16 -8.68
CA ARG A 99 -7.17 -9.32 -7.82
C ARG A 99 -5.66 -9.49 -7.59
N ASP A 100 -4.87 -9.49 -8.66
CA ASP A 100 -3.44 -9.79 -8.60
C ASP A 100 -2.68 -8.72 -7.80
N PHE A 101 -2.99 -7.43 -7.99
CA PHE A 101 -2.41 -6.35 -7.18
C PHE A 101 -2.91 -6.37 -5.73
N SER A 102 -4.19 -6.69 -5.49
CA SER A 102 -4.73 -6.82 -4.13
C SER A 102 -4.09 -7.97 -3.35
N ALA A 103 -3.89 -9.12 -3.99
CA ALA A 103 -3.20 -10.25 -3.38
C ALA A 103 -1.73 -9.90 -3.08
N SER A 104 -1.06 -9.19 -3.99
CA SER A 104 0.32 -8.74 -3.80
C SER A 104 0.46 -7.73 -2.66
N LEU A 105 -0.51 -6.80 -2.52
CA LEU A 105 -0.59 -5.87 -1.39
C LEU A 105 -0.63 -6.62 -0.04
N LEU A 106 -1.56 -7.57 0.10
CA LEU A 106 -1.69 -8.36 1.32
C LEU A 106 -0.47 -9.26 1.55
N LEU A 107 0.18 -9.75 0.49
CA LEU A 107 1.42 -10.52 0.60
C LEU A 107 2.54 -9.67 1.18
N PHE A 108 2.69 -8.42 0.75
CA PHE A 108 3.69 -7.50 1.29
C PHE A 108 3.42 -7.19 2.77
N TYR A 109 2.16 -7.00 3.16
CA TYR A 109 1.80 -6.89 4.58
C TYR A 109 2.14 -8.17 5.36
N ALA A 110 1.80 -9.35 4.83
CA ALA A 110 2.12 -10.63 5.48
C ALA A 110 3.63 -10.81 5.69
N ILE A 111 4.44 -10.52 4.66
CA ILE A 111 5.91 -10.59 4.75
C ILE A 111 6.42 -9.61 5.81
N SER A 112 5.92 -8.36 5.81
CA SER A 112 6.32 -7.35 6.79
C SER A 112 6.16 -7.85 8.21
N VAL A 113 4.96 -8.31 8.59
CA VAL A 113 4.70 -8.75 9.96
C VAL A 113 5.33 -10.11 10.28
N THR A 114 5.49 -11.01 9.30
CA THR A 114 6.24 -12.26 9.53
C THR A 114 7.68 -11.97 9.91
N VAL A 115 8.37 -11.14 9.11
CA VAL A 115 9.77 -10.78 9.37
C VAL A 115 9.89 -9.89 10.61
N GLY A 116 8.86 -9.07 10.90
CA GLY A 116 8.72 -8.30 12.13
C GLY A 116 8.73 -9.21 13.36
N GLY A 117 7.83 -10.21 13.39
CA GLY A 117 7.75 -11.18 14.48
C GLY A 117 9.07 -11.94 14.70
N ILE A 118 9.73 -12.39 13.63
CA ILE A 118 11.05 -13.05 13.73
C ILE A 118 12.09 -12.06 14.29
N SER A 119 12.07 -10.80 13.85
CA SER A 119 13.01 -9.79 14.33
C SER A 119 12.83 -9.52 15.82
N HIS A 120 11.58 -9.33 16.26
CA HIS A 120 11.22 -9.14 17.67
C HIS A 120 11.65 -10.32 18.56
N GLN A 121 11.68 -11.55 18.05
CA GLN A 121 12.15 -12.71 18.81
C GLN A 121 13.69 -12.80 18.94
N ASN A 122 14.44 -12.31 17.96
CA ASN A 122 15.87 -12.62 17.84
C ASN A 122 16.81 -11.47 18.24
N PHE A 123 16.41 -10.21 18.04
CA PHE A 123 17.28 -9.04 18.25
C PHE A 123 16.97 -8.32 19.56
N THR A 124 17.35 -8.95 20.67
CA THR A 124 16.96 -8.57 22.03
C THR A 124 17.92 -7.63 22.78
N SER A 125 18.90 -7.06 22.07
CA SER A 125 19.95 -6.20 22.65
C SER A 125 20.46 -5.21 21.61
N VAL A 126 21.06 -4.11 22.08
CA VAL A 126 21.56 -3.02 21.23
C VAL A 126 22.64 -3.54 20.29
N GLU A 127 23.51 -4.41 20.76
CA GLU A 127 24.58 -5.03 19.96
C GLU A 127 23.98 -5.84 18.80
N LYS A 128 22.94 -6.63 19.08
CA LYS A 128 22.23 -7.42 18.06
C LYS A 128 21.53 -6.53 17.05
N MET A 129 20.92 -5.42 17.49
CA MET A 129 20.26 -4.45 16.59
C MET A 129 21.25 -3.71 15.68
N ASN A 130 22.51 -3.59 16.08
CA ASN A 130 23.56 -2.97 15.26
C ASN A 130 24.25 -3.95 14.28
N THR A 131 23.73 -5.18 14.13
CA THR A 131 24.27 -6.18 13.19
C THR A 131 23.73 -6.00 11.76
N LEU A 132 24.47 -6.50 10.77
CA LEU A 132 23.98 -6.57 9.38
C LEU A 132 22.70 -7.42 9.26
N ALA A 133 22.58 -8.48 10.06
CA ALA A 133 21.40 -9.35 10.06
C ALA A 133 20.13 -8.57 10.45
N PHE A 134 20.20 -7.77 11.52
CA PHE A 134 19.08 -6.91 11.91
C PHE A 134 18.74 -5.91 10.80
N ARG A 135 19.75 -5.23 10.24
CA ARG A 135 19.55 -4.23 9.17
C ARG A 135 18.82 -4.81 7.98
N LEU A 136 19.25 -5.99 7.50
CA LEU A 136 18.62 -6.65 6.36
C LEU A 136 17.19 -7.07 6.67
N MET A 137 16.95 -7.70 7.82
CA MET A 137 15.61 -8.12 8.21
C MET A 137 14.67 -6.94 8.42
N TRP A 138 15.10 -5.91 9.16
CA TRP A 138 14.30 -4.72 9.41
C TRP A 138 14.06 -3.92 8.12
N SER A 139 15.02 -3.90 7.19
CA SER A 139 14.80 -3.34 5.85
C SER A 139 13.73 -4.08 5.08
N VAL A 140 13.60 -5.40 5.24
CA VAL A 140 12.49 -6.17 4.63
C VAL A 140 11.15 -5.79 5.27
N VAL A 141 11.10 -5.66 6.60
CA VAL A 141 9.89 -5.22 7.31
C VAL A 141 9.42 -3.86 6.78
N VAL A 142 10.26 -2.83 6.91
CA VAL A 142 9.90 -1.45 6.54
C VAL A 142 9.80 -1.29 5.01
N GLY A 143 10.66 -1.98 4.25
CA GLY A 143 10.70 -1.94 2.80
C GLY A 143 9.44 -2.51 2.17
N THR A 144 8.92 -3.63 2.67
CA THR A 144 7.64 -4.18 2.19
C THR A 144 6.46 -3.25 2.51
N VAL A 145 6.50 -2.48 3.60
CA VAL A 145 5.49 -1.44 3.87
C VAL A 145 5.58 -0.30 2.84
N THR A 146 6.77 0.20 2.51
CA THR A 146 6.89 1.21 1.43
C THR A 146 6.49 0.64 0.07
N GLY A 147 6.87 -0.61 -0.21
CA GLY A 147 6.58 -1.32 -1.45
C GLY A 147 5.08 -1.59 -1.65
N ALA A 148 4.34 -1.84 -0.56
CA ALA A 148 2.89 -1.95 -0.56
C ALA A 148 2.19 -0.70 -1.12
N GLY A 149 2.80 0.49 -0.95
CA GLY A 149 2.33 1.74 -1.57
C GLY A 149 2.21 1.65 -3.09
N GLY A 150 3.14 1.00 -3.79
CA GLY A 150 3.04 0.80 -5.23
C GLY A 150 1.90 -0.13 -5.65
N PHE A 151 1.57 -1.14 -4.84
CA PHE A 151 0.40 -1.98 -5.10
C PHE A 151 -0.91 -1.21 -4.90
N LEU A 152 -1.01 -0.37 -3.87
CA LEU A 152 -2.15 0.54 -3.69
C LEU A 152 -2.35 1.44 -4.92
N GLY A 153 -1.27 2.04 -5.41
CA GLY A 153 -1.32 2.85 -6.63
C GLY A 153 -1.73 2.03 -7.86
N SER A 154 -1.19 0.82 -8.01
CA SER A 154 -1.53 -0.11 -9.10
C SER A 154 -2.99 -0.56 -9.07
N ILE A 155 -3.56 -0.76 -7.88
CA ILE A 155 -4.99 -1.00 -7.67
C ILE A 155 -5.81 0.21 -8.16
N GLY A 156 -5.41 1.43 -7.81
CA GLY A 156 -6.01 2.65 -8.35
C GLY A 156 -6.00 2.68 -9.88
N SER A 157 -4.87 2.33 -10.49
CA SER A 157 -4.75 2.28 -11.95
C SER A 157 -5.61 1.18 -12.58
N ALA A 158 -5.78 0.04 -11.90
CA ALA A 158 -6.71 -1.00 -12.31
C ALA A 158 -8.16 -0.49 -12.28
N PHE A 159 -8.59 0.19 -11.21
CA PHE A 159 -9.91 0.83 -11.17
C PHE A 159 -10.11 1.84 -12.31
N ALA A 160 -9.12 2.68 -12.58
CA ALA A 160 -9.18 3.67 -13.65
C ALA A 160 -9.15 3.04 -15.06
N ARG A 161 -8.56 1.85 -15.24
CA ARG A 161 -8.62 1.11 -16.51
C ARG A 161 -9.95 0.42 -16.72
N MET A 162 -10.49 -0.20 -15.68
CA MET A 162 -11.84 -0.77 -15.70
C MET A 162 -12.88 0.29 -16.12
N ALA A 163 -12.67 1.54 -15.68
CA ALA A 163 -13.42 2.72 -16.13
C ALA A 163 -13.41 2.96 -17.63
N ARG A 164 -12.26 2.81 -18.29
CA ARG A 164 -12.09 3.19 -19.71
C ARG A 164 -12.90 2.31 -20.66
N GLY A 165 -13.29 1.12 -20.21
CA GLY A 165 -14.18 0.24 -20.95
C GLY A 165 -15.66 0.59 -20.83
N SER A 166 -16.06 1.50 -19.93
CA SER A 166 -17.45 1.97 -19.79
C SER A 166 -17.62 3.38 -20.36
N LEU A 167 -18.68 3.58 -21.14
CA LEU A 167 -19.11 4.92 -21.59
C LEU A 167 -19.59 5.80 -20.42
N ASP A 168 -19.97 5.17 -19.30
CA ASP A 168 -20.47 5.83 -18.10
C ASP A 168 -19.36 6.08 -17.07
N LYS A 169 -18.71 7.25 -17.14
CA LYS A 169 -17.81 7.73 -16.10
C LYS A 169 -18.41 8.96 -15.43
N ARG A 170 -18.14 9.12 -14.12
CA ARG A 170 -18.49 10.37 -13.41
C ARG A 170 -17.51 11.48 -13.75
N TYR A 171 -16.24 11.15 -13.80
CA TYR A 171 -15.17 12.07 -14.17
C TYR A 171 -13.96 11.31 -14.71
N ASN A 172 -13.12 11.98 -15.50
CA ASN A 172 -11.93 11.38 -16.09
C ASN A 172 -10.74 11.48 -15.13
N VAL A 173 -10.19 10.33 -14.76
CA VAL A 173 -8.94 10.23 -13.98
C VAL A 173 -7.81 9.73 -14.88
N VAL A 174 -6.61 10.27 -14.67
CA VAL A 174 -5.40 9.83 -15.37
C VAL A 174 -5.05 8.41 -14.90
N VAL A 175 -4.91 7.50 -15.86
CA VAL A 175 -4.39 6.15 -15.59
C VAL A 175 -2.88 6.24 -15.50
N VAL A 176 -2.36 6.02 -14.31
CA VAL A 176 -0.93 5.89 -14.07
C VAL A 176 -0.46 4.52 -14.56
N PRO A 177 0.62 4.41 -15.36
CA PRO A 177 1.14 3.12 -15.80
C PRO A 177 1.63 2.28 -14.61
N SER A 178 1.45 0.96 -14.63
CA SER A 178 1.88 0.10 -13.50
C SER A 178 3.40 0.13 -13.23
N TRP A 179 4.24 0.33 -14.26
CA TRP A 179 5.69 0.47 -14.07
C TRP A 179 6.04 1.70 -13.22
N TRP A 180 5.21 2.74 -13.23
CA TRP A 180 5.40 3.94 -12.42
C TRP A 180 5.36 3.58 -10.92
N TRP A 181 4.36 2.80 -10.53
CA TRP A 181 4.21 2.35 -9.15
C TRP A 181 5.31 1.37 -8.73
N ALA A 182 5.85 0.59 -9.67
CA ALA A 182 7.03 -0.23 -9.42
C ALA A 182 8.27 0.64 -9.13
N VAL A 183 8.50 1.71 -9.92
CA VAL A 183 9.58 2.68 -9.65
C VAL A 183 9.39 3.35 -8.30
N TRP A 184 8.17 3.75 -7.95
CA TRP A 184 7.82 4.28 -6.61
C TRP A 184 8.23 3.32 -5.49
N SER A 185 7.82 2.05 -5.58
CA SER A 185 8.17 1.02 -4.59
C SER A 185 9.67 0.80 -4.50
N VAL A 186 10.37 0.65 -5.63
CA VAL A 186 11.82 0.42 -5.67
C VAL A 186 12.58 1.60 -5.06
N PHE A 187 12.22 2.82 -5.44
CA PHE A 187 12.88 4.03 -4.93
C PHE A 187 12.74 4.14 -3.40
N LEU A 188 11.52 4.09 -2.86
CA LEU A 188 11.30 4.22 -1.42
C LEU A 188 11.89 3.05 -0.64
N THR A 189 11.79 1.83 -1.17
CA THR A 189 12.44 0.66 -0.55
C THR A 189 13.95 0.84 -0.50
N SER A 190 14.57 1.38 -1.55
CA SER A 190 16.01 1.65 -1.57
C SER A 190 16.43 2.66 -0.50
N LEU A 191 15.60 3.69 -0.25
CA LEU A 191 15.83 4.64 0.85
C LEU A 191 15.76 3.96 2.22
N VAL A 192 14.88 2.98 2.41
CA VAL A 192 14.81 2.16 3.63
C VAL A 192 16.11 1.39 3.82
N PHE A 193 16.61 0.70 2.79
CA PHE A 193 17.90 -0.02 2.87
C PHE A 193 19.08 0.91 3.19
N GLY A 194 19.02 2.17 2.74
CA GLY A 194 19.99 3.21 3.11
C GLY A 194 19.83 3.78 4.52
N GLY A 195 18.85 3.32 5.30
CA GLY A 195 18.58 3.78 6.67
C GLY A 195 17.84 5.11 6.76
N PHE A 196 17.29 5.63 5.66
CA PHE A 196 16.67 6.96 5.63
C PHE A 196 15.42 7.07 6.51
N LEU A 197 14.70 5.96 6.70
CA LEU A 197 13.52 5.87 7.57
C LEU A 197 13.83 5.25 8.94
N SER A 198 15.11 4.97 9.25
CA SER A 198 15.50 4.28 10.47
C SER A 198 15.51 5.24 11.67
N MET A 199 14.74 4.90 12.70
CA MET A 199 14.57 5.64 13.94
C MET A 199 15.15 4.88 15.14
N GLU A 200 15.46 5.58 16.24
CA GLU A 200 15.91 5.00 17.51
C GLU A 200 14.88 4.04 18.12
N ARG A 201 13.60 4.20 17.76
CA ARG A 201 12.53 3.23 18.04
C ARG A 201 12.16 2.53 16.74
N PRO A 202 12.67 1.31 16.47
CA PRO A 202 12.48 0.69 15.15
C PRO A 202 11.01 0.57 14.72
N ALA A 203 10.07 0.35 15.65
CA ALA A 203 8.63 0.32 15.33
C ALA A 203 8.11 1.62 14.67
N ALA A 204 8.73 2.77 14.97
CA ALA A 204 8.43 4.05 14.33
C ALA A 204 8.69 4.04 12.83
N ASP A 205 9.66 3.24 12.37
CA ASP A 205 10.06 3.14 10.96
C ASP A 205 8.89 2.68 10.08
N ILE A 206 8.07 1.74 10.59
CA ILE A 206 6.90 1.20 9.88
C ILE A 206 5.82 2.26 9.72
N PHE A 207 5.55 3.06 10.76
CA PHE A 207 4.56 4.14 10.68
C PHE A 207 5.03 5.24 9.74
N LEU A 208 6.33 5.54 9.75
CA LEU A 208 6.92 6.47 8.81
C LEU A 208 6.85 5.97 7.36
N ALA A 209 7.12 4.69 7.14
CA ALA A 209 6.91 4.04 5.85
C ALA A 209 5.43 4.10 5.43
N GLY A 210 4.49 3.98 6.38
CA GLY A 210 3.06 4.16 6.14
C GLY A 210 2.67 5.53 5.58
N VAL A 211 3.35 6.61 6.00
CA VAL A 211 3.14 7.97 5.42
C VAL A 211 3.42 7.98 3.91
N THR A 212 4.34 7.14 3.44
CA THR A 212 4.63 7.03 2.01
C THR A 212 3.49 6.42 1.20
N GLN A 213 2.51 5.81 1.85
CA GLN A 213 1.32 5.25 1.20
C GLN A 213 0.20 6.28 1.01
N THR A 214 0.30 7.49 1.56
CA THR A 214 -0.77 8.50 1.48
C THR A 214 -1.13 8.83 0.02
N ALA A 215 -0.13 9.13 -0.80
CA ALA A 215 -0.34 9.45 -2.21
C ALA A 215 -1.02 8.31 -3.02
N PRO A 216 -0.49 7.07 -3.02
CA PRO A 216 -1.16 5.98 -3.73
C PRO A 216 -2.53 5.63 -3.13
N THR A 217 -2.74 5.82 -1.83
CA THR A 217 -4.06 5.65 -1.18
C THR A 217 -5.08 6.66 -1.71
N CYS A 218 -4.73 7.96 -1.72
CA CYS A 218 -5.61 8.99 -2.27
C CYS A 218 -5.91 8.75 -3.75
N TYR A 219 -4.90 8.38 -4.53
CA TYR A 219 -5.09 8.02 -5.94
C TYR A 219 -6.04 6.83 -6.11
N MET A 220 -5.87 5.77 -5.33
CA MET A 220 -6.74 4.60 -5.34
C MET A 220 -8.19 4.99 -5.05
N VAL A 221 -8.43 5.80 -4.01
CA VAL A 221 -9.78 6.25 -3.63
C VAL A 221 -10.40 7.10 -4.74
N VAL A 222 -9.69 8.08 -5.29
CA VAL A 222 -10.18 8.90 -6.40
C VAL A 222 -10.55 8.02 -7.61
N CYS A 223 -9.70 7.07 -7.97
CA CYS A 223 -9.97 6.15 -9.08
C CYS A 223 -11.20 5.27 -8.80
N ALA A 224 -11.34 4.78 -7.56
CA ALA A 224 -12.46 3.94 -7.16
C ALA A 224 -13.82 4.69 -7.24
N PHE A 225 -13.83 6.00 -6.98
CA PHE A 225 -15.05 6.83 -7.02
C PHE A 225 -15.29 7.55 -8.36
N SER A 226 -14.35 7.45 -9.31
CA SER A 226 -14.49 8.05 -10.66
C SER A 226 -15.49 7.35 -11.57
N ASN A 227 -15.98 6.19 -11.14
CA ASN A 227 -16.72 5.23 -11.95
C ASN A 227 -18.21 5.21 -11.61
N ASN A 228 -19.04 5.05 -12.64
CA ASN A 228 -20.40 4.52 -12.48
C ASN A 228 -20.31 3.00 -12.67
N TRP A 229 -20.05 2.30 -11.56
CA TRP A 229 -19.92 0.85 -11.58
C TRP A 229 -21.19 0.18 -12.11
N LYS A 230 -21.06 -0.93 -12.83
CA LYS A 230 -22.19 -1.78 -13.24
C LYS A 230 -22.28 -2.99 -12.30
N GLY A 231 -23.48 -3.55 -12.10
CA GLY A 231 -23.75 -4.64 -11.17
C GLY A 231 -24.55 -4.19 -9.94
N ASP A 232 -24.54 -4.98 -8.87
CA ASP A 232 -25.20 -4.65 -7.60
C ASP A 232 -24.58 -3.39 -6.97
N GLN A 233 -25.23 -2.24 -7.19
CA GLN A 233 -24.76 -0.95 -6.69
C GLN A 233 -24.62 -0.94 -5.18
N ASN A 234 -25.56 -1.53 -4.45
CA ASN A 234 -25.55 -1.50 -3.00
C ASN A 234 -24.36 -2.30 -2.46
N ALA A 235 -24.10 -3.47 -3.05
CA ALA A 235 -22.93 -4.26 -2.69
C ALA A 235 -21.63 -3.52 -3.03
N ILE A 236 -21.51 -2.92 -4.21
CA ILE A 236 -20.30 -2.18 -4.62
C ILE A 236 -20.05 -0.99 -3.69
N TRP A 237 -21.06 -0.16 -3.41
CA TRP A 237 -20.94 0.99 -2.51
C TRP A 237 -20.51 0.59 -1.10
N ARG A 238 -21.08 -0.50 -0.57
CA ARG A 238 -20.67 -1.02 0.74
C ARG A 238 -19.17 -1.34 0.76
N HIS A 239 -18.66 -2.05 -0.25
CA HIS A 239 -17.25 -2.39 -0.29
C HIS A 239 -16.35 -1.18 -0.56
N LEU A 240 -16.79 -0.18 -1.33
CA LEU A 240 -16.05 1.08 -1.50
C LEU A 240 -15.92 1.85 -0.18
N ILE A 241 -16.98 1.93 0.61
CA ILE A 241 -16.94 2.57 1.94
C ILE A 241 -15.97 1.82 2.86
N ILE A 242 -16.06 0.49 2.91
CA ILE A 242 -15.13 -0.34 3.69
C ILE A 242 -13.69 -0.13 3.22
N LEU A 243 -13.45 -0.01 1.91
CA LEU A 243 -12.12 0.27 1.35
C LEU A 243 -11.58 1.61 1.85
N VAL A 244 -12.39 2.67 1.79
CA VAL A 244 -11.98 4.02 2.23
C VAL A 244 -11.67 4.02 3.72
N ILE A 245 -12.56 3.47 4.55
CA ILE A 245 -12.32 3.36 5.99
C ILE A 245 -11.03 2.58 6.26
N GLY A 246 -10.89 1.38 5.68
CA GLY A 246 -9.71 0.54 5.87
C GLY A 246 -8.41 1.19 5.38
N ALA A 247 -8.47 2.00 4.32
CA ALA A 247 -7.30 2.70 3.80
C ALA A 247 -6.88 3.87 4.69
N PHE A 248 -7.84 4.66 5.21
CA PHE A 248 -7.56 5.81 6.06
C PHE A 248 -7.31 5.43 7.53
N LEU A 249 -7.72 4.24 7.97
CA LEU A 249 -7.36 3.73 9.30
C LEU A 249 -5.83 3.60 9.50
N ASN A 250 -5.01 3.58 8.46
CA ASN A 250 -3.56 3.63 8.64
C ASN A 250 -3.05 5.01 9.09
N ALA A 251 -3.77 6.10 8.81
CA ALA A 251 -3.29 7.47 9.05
C ALA A 251 -3.12 7.82 10.54
N PRO A 252 -4.02 7.42 11.46
CA PRO A 252 -3.85 7.68 12.90
C PRO A 252 -2.66 6.96 13.54
N LEU A 253 -2.08 5.93 12.93
CA LEU A 253 -1.02 5.12 13.57
C LEU A 253 0.23 5.94 13.91
N LEU A 254 0.61 6.89 13.05
CA LEU A 254 1.76 7.76 13.27
C LEU A 254 1.59 8.64 14.53
N PRO A 255 0.53 9.47 14.69
CA PRO A 255 0.33 10.19 15.94
C PRO A 255 0.04 9.25 17.11
N LEU A 256 -0.72 8.18 16.90
CA LEU A 256 -1.13 7.26 17.97
C LEU A 256 0.05 6.56 18.61
N TYR A 257 1.05 6.10 17.84
CA TYR A 257 2.27 5.52 18.41
C TYR A 257 2.98 6.50 19.35
N GLY A 258 3.18 7.75 18.90
CA GLY A 258 3.81 8.78 19.70
C GLY A 258 3.03 9.10 20.98
N VAL A 259 1.70 9.16 20.90
CA VAL A 259 0.82 9.39 22.07
C VAL A 259 0.93 8.22 23.06
N LEU A 260 0.77 6.98 22.61
CA LEU A 260 0.79 5.80 23.48
C LEU A 260 2.14 5.62 24.19
N VAL A 261 3.25 5.89 23.49
CA VAL A 261 4.60 5.88 24.09
C VAL A 261 4.76 7.00 25.13
N ASN A 262 4.29 8.22 24.82
CA ASN A 262 4.38 9.35 25.74
C ASN A 262 3.48 9.21 26.98
N LEU A 263 2.41 8.41 26.90
CA LEU A 263 1.60 8.01 28.05
C LEU A 263 2.32 7.02 28.97
N GLY A 264 3.52 6.56 28.62
CA GLY A 264 4.31 5.64 29.44
C GLY A 264 3.80 4.20 29.42
N LEU A 265 2.98 3.83 28.43
CA LEU A 265 2.54 2.44 28.27
C LEU A 265 3.73 1.54 27.90
N GLU A 266 3.70 0.29 28.39
CA GLU A 266 4.68 -0.72 28.02
C GLU A 266 4.66 -0.99 26.51
N LEU A 267 5.84 -1.15 25.90
CA LEU A 267 5.95 -1.31 24.44
C LEU A 267 5.15 -2.50 23.90
N GLY A 268 5.09 -3.62 24.63
CA GLY A 268 4.26 -4.77 24.27
C GLY A 268 2.77 -4.42 24.19
N THR A 269 2.29 -3.60 25.12
CA THR A 269 0.90 -3.10 25.13
C THR A 269 0.67 -2.14 23.96
N VAL A 270 1.59 -1.20 23.73
CA VAL A 270 1.52 -0.26 22.61
C VAL A 270 1.43 -1.01 21.27
N ASN A 271 2.35 -1.95 21.04
CA ASN A 271 2.41 -2.72 19.80
C ASN A 271 1.17 -3.61 19.64
N THR A 272 0.68 -4.25 20.70
CA THR A 272 -0.56 -5.04 20.65
C THR A 272 -1.77 -4.19 20.21
N ILE A 273 -1.93 -2.98 20.76
CA ILE A 273 -3.00 -2.05 20.36
C ILE A 273 -2.87 -1.67 18.89
N LEU A 274 -1.66 -1.32 18.45
CA LEU A 274 -1.40 -0.91 17.07
C LEU A 274 -1.56 -2.09 16.09
N HIS A 275 -1.21 -3.30 16.49
CA HIS A 275 -1.42 -4.51 15.69
C HIS A 275 -2.91 -4.86 15.57
N CYS A 276 -3.71 -4.70 16.63
CA CYS A 276 -5.17 -4.81 16.53
C CYS A 276 -5.76 -3.77 15.58
N TRP A 277 -5.23 -2.55 15.61
CA TRP A 277 -5.64 -1.48 14.69
C TRP A 277 -5.28 -1.80 13.23
N LEU A 278 -4.07 -2.29 12.99
CA LEU A 278 -3.62 -2.78 11.68
C LEU A 278 -4.47 -3.96 11.19
N ALA A 279 -4.84 -4.89 12.08
CA ALA A 279 -5.71 -6.01 11.74
C ALA A 279 -7.07 -5.51 11.20
N ALA A 280 -7.66 -4.50 11.85
CA ALA A 280 -8.88 -3.88 11.39
C ALA A 280 -8.68 -3.17 10.04
N ALA A 281 -7.66 -2.32 9.93
CA ALA A 281 -7.38 -1.56 8.71
C ALA A 281 -7.15 -2.48 7.48
N TRP A 282 -6.21 -3.42 7.60
CA TRP A 282 -5.84 -4.33 6.52
C TRP A 282 -6.92 -5.39 6.26
N GLY A 283 -7.62 -5.85 7.31
CA GLY A 283 -8.75 -6.75 7.17
C GLY A 283 -9.90 -6.14 6.38
N MET A 284 -10.22 -4.86 6.64
CA MET A 284 -11.20 -4.11 5.85
C MET A 284 -10.76 -3.96 4.39
N GLN A 285 -9.48 -3.66 4.12
CA GLN A 285 -8.95 -3.62 2.76
C GLN A 285 -9.11 -4.98 2.05
N ALA A 286 -8.76 -6.09 2.72
CA ALA A 286 -8.91 -7.43 2.17
C ALA A 286 -10.37 -7.79 1.84
N ILE A 287 -11.31 -7.48 2.75
CA ILE A 287 -12.75 -7.71 2.55
C ILE A 287 -13.27 -6.88 1.38
N ALA A 288 -12.95 -5.59 1.36
CA ALA A 288 -13.40 -4.66 0.34
C ALA A 288 -12.87 -5.04 -1.05
N LEU A 289 -11.55 -5.25 -1.17
CA LEU A 289 -10.91 -5.58 -2.45
C LEU A 289 -11.40 -6.93 -3.00
N ARG A 290 -11.69 -7.89 -2.13
CA ARG A 290 -12.33 -9.16 -2.53
C ARG A 290 -13.74 -8.92 -3.07
N GLY A 291 -14.57 -8.19 -2.33
CA GLY A 291 -15.95 -7.90 -2.75
C GLY A 291 -15.99 -7.14 -4.06
N LEU A 292 -15.14 -6.12 -4.22
CA LEU A 292 -15.00 -5.36 -5.46
C LEU A 292 -14.50 -6.24 -6.61
N SER A 293 -13.51 -7.11 -6.37
CA SER A 293 -13.05 -8.07 -7.37
C SER A 293 -14.15 -9.04 -7.81
N TYR A 294 -15.04 -9.44 -6.90
CA TYR A 294 -16.17 -10.31 -7.22
C TYR A 294 -17.24 -9.55 -8.04
N HIS A 295 -17.81 -8.48 -7.49
CA HIS A 295 -18.96 -7.79 -8.10
C HIS A 295 -18.58 -7.04 -9.38
N ILE A 296 -17.40 -6.40 -9.46
CA ILE A 296 -17.03 -5.63 -10.65
C ILE A 296 -16.60 -6.54 -11.81
N VAL A 297 -15.85 -7.61 -11.52
CA VAL A 297 -15.27 -8.46 -12.58
C VAL A 297 -16.25 -9.53 -13.05
N VAL A 298 -16.92 -10.22 -12.13
CA VAL A 298 -17.78 -11.37 -12.47
C VAL A 298 -19.12 -10.87 -13.02
N GLU A 299 -19.81 -9.98 -12.31
CA GLU A 299 -21.11 -9.46 -12.78
C GLU A 299 -20.94 -8.56 -14.01
N GLY A 300 -19.85 -7.80 -14.09
CA GLY A 300 -19.53 -6.97 -15.24
C GLY A 300 -19.30 -7.75 -16.54
N LYS A 301 -18.85 -9.01 -16.46
CA LYS A 301 -18.78 -9.91 -17.62
C LYS A 301 -20.15 -10.50 -17.98
N ALA A 302 -20.92 -10.93 -16.98
CA ALA A 302 -22.27 -11.44 -17.20
C ALA A 302 -23.16 -10.39 -17.90
N ALA A 303 -23.06 -9.12 -17.50
CA ALA A 303 -23.79 -8.01 -18.11
C ALA A 303 -23.30 -7.60 -19.52
N LYS A 304 -22.17 -8.12 -20.00
CA LYS A 304 -21.71 -7.93 -21.40
C LYS A 304 -22.19 -9.04 -22.33
N ILE A 305 -22.67 -10.16 -21.78
CA ILE A 305 -23.15 -11.32 -22.54
C ILE A 305 -24.67 -11.24 -22.74
N ALA A 306 -25.38 -10.57 -21.83
CA ALA A 306 -26.81 -10.23 -21.96
C ALA A 306 -27.01 -9.00 -22.85
#